data_AF-A0A0F9KTX6-F1
#
_entry.id   AF-A0A0F9KTX6-F1
#
_cell.length_a   1.000
_cell.length_b   1.000
_cell.length_c   1.000
_cell.angle_alpha   90.00
_cell.angle_beta   90.00
_cell.angle_gamma   90.00
#
_symmetry.space_group_name_H-M   'P 1'
#
loop_
_entity.id
_entity.type
_entity.pdbx_description
1 polymer ?
#
loop_
_entity_poly.entity_id
_entity_poly.type
_entity_poly.pdbx_seq_one_letter_code
_entity_poly.pdbx_strand_id
1 'polypeptide(L)'
;MPILGDALVERARSTCATLFLTTDADVLMSIDSDIVNFTPEHVQTVCEGAEEHGVVSGLYVTRGTPVSNPRPSVVPMNGVEINLREPELVEMRWLPQGFIAVHRRVFEEMKKTLPVLHELKGGMWPFYQTFEFDDPDEGRILLGEDWAFCERARQAGFKSYLDPSVTVGHVGSYIYSIKDLGEYPRTLQLSHMNWIVRQ
;
A
#
# COMPACT_ATOMS: atom_id res chain seq x y z
N MET A 1 -19.46 5.99 6.99
CA MET A 1 -19.12 7.09 7.92
C MET A 1 -17.61 7.09 8.11
N PRO A 2 -16.94 8.26 8.18
CA PRO A 2 -15.51 8.31 8.48
C PRO A 2 -15.26 7.79 9.91
N ILE A 3 -14.20 7.02 10.08
CA ILE A 3 -13.71 6.63 11.42
C ILE A 3 -12.87 7.79 11.95
N LEU A 4 -13.28 8.36 13.08
CA LEU A 4 -12.63 9.53 13.68
C LEU A 4 -11.99 9.17 15.01
N GLY A 5 -10.79 9.72 15.26
CA GLY A 5 -10.14 9.66 16.58
C GLY A 5 -9.57 8.29 16.97
N ASP A 6 -9.29 7.42 15.99
CA ASP A 6 -8.65 6.13 16.25
C ASP A 6 -7.14 6.19 16.01
N ALA A 7 -6.35 6.05 17.08
CA ALA A 7 -4.89 6.05 17.00
C ALA A 7 -4.31 4.75 16.42
N LEU A 8 -5.09 3.67 16.38
CA LEU A 8 -4.66 2.38 15.86
C LEU A 8 -5.03 2.30 14.38
N VAL A 9 -4.08 2.69 13.51
CA VAL A 9 -4.30 2.81 12.06
C VAL A 9 -4.80 1.49 11.43
N GLU A 10 -4.25 0.34 11.84
CA GLU A 10 -4.71 -0.98 11.37
C GLU A 10 -6.21 -1.21 11.66
N ARG A 11 -6.69 -0.74 12.82
CA ARG A 11 -8.10 -0.86 13.21
C ARG A 11 -8.96 0.13 12.42
N ALA A 12 -8.48 1.36 12.25
CA ALA A 12 -9.18 2.36 11.45
C ALA A 12 -9.37 1.90 10.00
N ARG A 13 -8.28 1.46 9.32
CA ARG A 13 -8.33 0.94 7.95
C ARG A 13 -9.21 -0.30 7.84
N SER A 14 -9.08 -1.26 8.77
CA SER A 14 -9.90 -2.47 8.78
C SER A 14 -11.40 -2.18 8.98
N THR A 15 -11.72 -1.19 9.79
CA THR A 15 -13.10 -0.73 9.99
C THR A 15 -13.63 -0.03 8.73
N CYS A 16 -12.82 0.82 8.08
CA CYS A 16 -13.18 1.43 6.81
C CYS A 16 -13.44 0.37 5.72
N ALA A 17 -12.58 -0.63 5.59
CA ALA A 17 -12.75 -1.73 4.64
C ALA A 17 -13.99 -2.60 4.97
N THR A 18 -14.24 -2.86 6.25
CA THR A 18 -15.47 -3.55 6.68
C THR A 18 -16.73 -2.76 6.31
N LEU A 19 -16.73 -1.45 6.54
CA LEU A 19 -17.86 -0.59 6.17
C LEU A 19 -18.02 -0.48 4.65
N PHE A 20 -16.92 -0.38 3.90
CA PHE A 20 -16.91 -0.43 2.45
C PHE A 20 -17.61 -1.69 1.91
N LEU A 21 -17.38 -2.85 2.54
CA LEU A 21 -18.07 -4.08 2.14
C LEU A 21 -19.60 -4.02 2.29
N THR A 22 -20.15 -3.05 3.04
CA THR A 22 -21.60 -2.84 3.18
C THR A 22 -22.20 -1.90 2.14
N THR A 23 -21.38 -1.22 1.34
CA THR A 23 -21.82 -0.36 0.23
C THR A 23 -21.94 -1.15 -1.08
N ASP A 24 -22.37 -0.48 -2.15
CA ASP A 24 -22.41 -0.95 -3.54
C ASP A 24 -21.17 -0.57 -4.35
N ALA A 25 -20.17 0.08 -3.74
CA ALA A 25 -18.95 0.50 -4.45
C ALA A 25 -18.01 -0.68 -4.74
N ASP A 26 -17.34 -0.66 -5.89
CA ASP A 26 -16.45 -1.75 -6.32
C ASP A 26 -15.00 -1.58 -5.84
N VAL A 27 -14.55 -0.35 -5.63
CA VAL A 27 -13.17 -0.04 -5.27
C VAL A 27 -13.11 0.83 -4.02
N LEU A 28 -12.23 0.45 -3.09
CA LEU A 28 -11.84 1.28 -1.95
C LEU A 28 -10.54 2.02 -2.29
N MET A 29 -10.62 3.33 -2.45
CA MET A 29 -9.45 4.21 -2.58
C MET A 29 -9.01 4.72 -1.21
N SER A 30 -7.75 4.50 -0.86
CA SER A 30 -7.10 5.03 0.33
C SER A 30 -6.07 6.09 -0.03
N ILE A 31 -6.17 7.26 0.60
CA ILE A 31 -5.23 8.37 0.46
C ILE A 31 -4.86 8.85 1.87
N ASP A 32 -3.58 8.82 2.22
CA ASP A 32 -3.12 9.36 3.49
C ASP A 32 -3.19 10.89 3.48
N SER A 33 -3.44 11.50 4.64
CA SER A 33 -3.66 12.95 4.74
C SER A 33 -2.44 13.82 4.40
N ASP A 34 -1.25 13.22 4.40
CA ASP A 34 0.01 13.84 4.01
C ASP A 34 0.44 13.48 2.58
N ILE A 35 -0.41 12.82 1.79
CA ILE A 35 -0.20 12.60 0.37
C ILE A 35 -0.84 13.73 -0.45
N VAL A 36 -0.03 14.36 -1.30
CA VAL A 36 -0.37 15.59 -2.04
C VAL A 36 0.08 15.51 -3.51
N ASN A 37 -0.23 16.53 -4.30
CA ASN A 37 0.12 16.61 -5.73
C ASN A 37 -0.46 15.47 -6.60
N PHE A 38 -1.52 14.82 -6.14
CA PHE A 38 -2.32 13.92 -6.97
C PHE A 38 -3.40 14.70 -7.73
N THR A 39 -3.88 14.15 -8.85
CA THR A 39 -5.00 14.69 -9.61
C THR A 39 -6.17 13.70 -9.60
N PRO A 40 -7.39 14.12 -10.01
CA PRO A 40 -8.49 13.19 -10.21
C PRO A 40 -8.14 12.04 -11.18
N GLU A 41 -7.36 12.33 -12.23
CA GLU A 41 -6.90 11.33 -13.20
C GLU A 41 -6.00 10.29 -12.53
N HIS A 42 -5.10 10.69 -11.62
CA HIS A 42 -4.29 9.74 -10.86
C HIS A 42 -5.15 8.77 -10.05
N VAL A 43 -6.23 9.27 -9.42
CA VAL A 43 -7.17 8.43 -8.66
C VAL A 43 -7.91 7.49 -9.60
N GLN A 44 -8.37 7.98 -10.75
CA GLN A 44 -9.04 7.16 -11.76
C GLN A 44 -8.14 6.04 -12.26
N THR A 45 -6.89 6.34 -12.63
CA THR A 45 -5.91 5.36 -13.11
C THR A 45 -5.72 4.20 -12.14
N VAL A 46 -5.48 4.48 -10.85
CA VAL A 46 -5.28 3.40 -9.86
C VAL A 46 -6.58 2.63 -9.58
N CYS A 47 -7.75 3.29 -9.61
CA CYS A 47 -9.04 2.61 -9.44
C CYS A 47 -9.34 1.66 -10.60
N GLU A 48 -9.17 2.10 -11.85
CA GLU A 48 -9.34 1.26 -13.04
C GLU A 48 -8.34 0.09 -13.03
N GLY A 49 -7.09 0.36 -12.66
CA GLY A 49 -6.09 -0.70 -12.46
C GLY A 49 -6.51 -1.71 -11.40
N ALA A 50 -7.12 -1.27 -10.30
CA ALA A 50 -7.61 -2.16 -9.25
C ALA A 50 -8.81 -3.01 -9.72
N GLU A 51 -9.69 -2.49 -10.59
CA GLU A 51 -10.74 -3.28 -11.22
C GLU A 51 -10.16 -4.46 -12.02
N GLU A 52 -9.04 -4.28 -12.71
CA GLU A 52 -8.39 -5.36 -13.46
C GLU A 52 -7.54 -6.28 -12.57
N HIS A 53 -6.74 -5.72 -11.67
CA HIS A 53 -5.67 -6.46 -10.98
C HIS A 53 -5.92 -6.72 -9.48
N GLY A 54 -6.91 -6.07 -8.89
CA GLY A 54 -7.30 -6.22 -7.49
C GLY A 54 -6.66 -5.20 -6.55
N VAL A 55 -5.34 -5.01 -6.62
CA VAL A 55 -4.60 -4.09 -5.74
C VAL A 55 -3.62 -3.26 -6.57
N VAL A 56 -3.82 -1.95 -6.65
CA VAL A 56 -2.96 -1.02 -7.41
C VAL A 56 -2.64 0.24 -6.61
N SER A 57 -1.37 0.62 -6.55
CA SER A 57 -0.89 1.82 -5.85
C SER A 57 -0.13 2.75 -6.79
N GLY A 58 -0.19 4.06 -6.51
CA GLY A 58 0.69 5.05 -7.11
C GLY A 58 2.02 5.16 -6.37
N LEU A 59 3.04 5.72 -7.03
CA LEU A 59 4.38 5.85 -6.48
C LEU A 59 4.55 7.15 -5.68
N TYR A 60 5.02 7.01 -4.45
CA TYR A 60 5.59 8.11 -3.66
C TYR A 60 6.81 7.62 -2.89
N VAL A 61 7.50 8.54 -2.21
CA VAL A 61 8.71 8.25 -1.46
C VAL A 61 8.50 8.42 0.05
N THR A 62 9.31 7.72 0.85
CA THR A 62 9.37 7.92 2.29
C THR A 62 9.88 9.32 2.59
N ARG A 63 9.47 9.87 3.73
CA ARG A 63 10.10 11.11 4.25
C ARG A 63 11.56 10.82 4.57
N GLY A 64 12.43 11.77 4.23
CA GLY A 64 13.82 11.75 4.65
C GLY A 64 13.96 12.01 6.15
N THR A 65 15.01 11.48 6.75
CA THR A 65 15.44 11.80 8.12
C THR A 65 16.89 12.28 8.09
N PRO A 66 17.43 12.86 9.18
CA PRO A 66 18.84 13.23 9.25
C PRO A 66 19.82 12.06 9.00
N VAL A 67 19.36 10.81 9.12
CA VAL A 67 20.17 9.59 8.97
C VAL A 67 19.73 8.70 7.81
N SER A 68 18.66 9.06 7.09
CA SER A 68 18.14 8.29 5.97
C SER A 68 17.63 9.17 4.83
N ASN A 69 18.14 8.92 3.63
CA ASN A 69 17.60 9.54 2.42
C ASN A 69 16.21 8.99 2.10
N PRO A 70 15.34 9.79 1.46
CA PRO A 70 14.09 9.32 0.87
C PRO A 70 14.28 8.10 -0.02
N ARG A 71 13.31 7.20 -0.01
CA ARG A 71 13.31 5.96 -0.82
C ARG A 71 11.90 5.71 -1.36
N PRO A 72 11.70 4.99 -2.48
CA PRO A 72 10.35 4.60 -2.91
C PRO A 72 9.54 3.94 -1.80
N SER A 73 8.29 4.27 -1.53
CA SER A 73 7.56 3.67 -0.40
C SER A 73 7.14 2.20 -0.63
N VAL A 74 7.72 1.51 -1.61
CA VAL A 74 7.36 0.15 -2.03
C VAL A 74 8.46 -0.86 -1.71
N VAL A 75 8.07 -2.12 -1.50
CA VAL A 75 8.98 -3.24 -1.36
C VAL A 75 8.92 -4.09 -2.64
N PRO A 76 10.02 -4.17 -3.42
CA PRO A 76 10.04 -4.90 -4.68
C PRO A 76 10.08 -6.42 -4.47
N MET A 77 9.73 -7.16 -5.52
CA MET A 77 10.19 -8.55 -5.68
C MET A 77 11.69 -8.55 -6.05
N ASN A 78 12.38 -9.67 -5.86
CA ASN A 78 13.80 -9.77 -6.24
C ASN A 78 14.01 -9.56 -7.74
N GLY A 79 14.91 -8.63 -8.10
CA GLY A 79 15.27 -8.33 -9.49
C GLY A 79 14.30 -7.40 -10.22
N VAL A 80 13.39 -6.73 -9.51
CA VAL A 80 12.44 -5.78 -10.12
C VAL A 80 13.13 -4.46 -10.49
N GLU A 81 12.82 -4.02 -11.71
CA GLU A 81 13.25 -2.74 -12.27
C GLU A 81 12.02 -1.88 -12.57
N ILE A 82 12.01 -0.62 -12.12
CA ILE A 82 10.91 0.32 -12.40
C ILE A 82 11.39 1.34 -13.45
N ASN A 83 10.74 1.34 -14.61
CA ASN A 83 10.95 2.33 -15.66
C ASN A 83 9.95 3.49 -15.49
N LEU A 84 10.46 4.69 -15.23
CA LEU A 84 9.61 5.88 -15.04
C LEU A 84 9.32 6.64 -16.35
N ARG A 85 9.94 6.26 -17.46
CA ARG A 85 9.75 6.90 -18.78
C ARG A 85 8.70 6.19 -19.61
N GLU A 86 8.71 4.87 -19.53
CA GLU A 86 7.76 3.98 -20.18
C GLU A 86 7.13 3.14 -19.07
N PRO A 87 6.24 3.76 -18.26
CA PRO A 87 5.67 3.09 -17.10
C PRO A 87 4.73 1.97 -17.53
N GLU A 88 4.96 0.80 -16.96
CA GLU A 88 4.05 -0.35 -17.01
C GLU A 88 3.70 -0.74 -15.56
N LEU A 89 2.60 -1.46 -15.37
CA LEU A 89 2.28 -2.02 -14.06
C LEU A 89 3.37 -3.00 -13.62
N VAL A 90 3.90 -2.79 -12.42
CA VAL A 90 4.98 -3.61 -11.86
C VAL A 90 4.48 -4.35 -10.64
N GLU A 91 4.60 -5.68 -10.65
CA GLU A 91 4.29 -6.50 -9.48
C GLU A 91 5.28 -6.20 -8.35
N MET A 92 4.74 -5.85 -7.18
CA MET A 92 5.49 -5.55 -5.97
C MET A 92 5.22 -6.60 -4.91
N ARG A 93 6.21 -6.78 -4.03
CA ARG A 93 6.04 -7.65 -2.87
C ARG A 93 5.03 -7.03 -1.90
N TRP A 94 5.30 -5.79 -1.45
CA TRP A 94 4.41 -5.03 -0.59
C TRP A 94 4.33 -3.57 -1.03
N LEU A 95 3.10 -3.05 -1.05
CA LEU A 95 2.79 -1.66 -1.37
C LEU A 95 2.48 -0.89 -0.08
N PRO A 96 2.71 0.42 -0.07
CA PRO A 96 2.28 1.27 1.03
C PRO A 96 0.79 1.66 0.86
N GLN A 97 0.13 2.09 1.94
CA GLN A 97 -1.32 2.37 1.92
C GLN A 97 -1.70 3.85 1.69
N GLY A 98 -0.73 4.73 1.43
CA GLY A 98 -0.98 6.16 1.35
C GLY A 98 -1.54 6.65 0.01
N PHE A 99 -1.46 5.86 -1.06
CA PHE A 99 -2.16 6.13 -2.32
C PHE A 99 -2.42 4.81 -3.05
N ILE A 100 -3.50 4.13 -2.68
CA ILE A 100 -3.79 2.77 -3.14
C ILE A 100 -5.30 2.54 -3.35
N ALA A 101 -5.62 1.82 -4.41
CA ALA A 101 -6.96 1.33 -4.73
C ALA A 101 -7.01 -0.19 -4.56
N VAL A 102 -8.08 -0.67 -3.91
CA VAL A 102 -8.31 -2.09 -3.68
C VAL A 102 -9.73 -2.45 -4.10
N HIS A 103 -9.86 -3.42 -5.01
CA HIS A 103 -11.15 -3.91 -5.45
C HIS A 103 -11.81 -4.79 -4.37
N ARG A 104 -13.15 -4.70 -4.29
CA ARG A 104 -14.04 -5.44 -3.38
C ARG A 104 -13.70 -6.91 -3.25
N ARG A 105 -13.49 -7.59 -4.38
CA ARG A 105 -13.15 -9.02 -4.46
C ARG A 105 -11.96 -9.41 -3.57
N VAL A 106 -10.97 -8.52 -3.39
CA VAL A 106 -9.78 -8.80 -2.55
C VAL A 106 -10.20 -8.97 -1.10
N PHE A 107 -10.98 -8.02 -0.57
CA PHE A 107 -11.49 -8.09 0.81
C PHE A 107 -12.49 -9.24 0.99
N GLU A 108 -13.32 -9.53 -0.02
CA GLU A 108 -14.27 -10.63 0.01
C GLU A 108 -13.60 -12.01 0.06
N GLU A 109 -12.47 -12.19 -0.61
CA GLU A 109 -11.67 -13.41 -0.51
C GLU A 109 -10.94 -13.47 0.84
N MET A 110 -10.28 -12.39 1.27
CA MET A 110 -9.58 -12.35 2.57
C MET A 110 -10.51 -12.71 3.73
N LYS A 111 -11.73 -12.15 3.77
CA LYS A 111 -12.64 -12.34 4.90
C LYS A 111 -13.09 -13.79 5.08
N LYS A 112 -12.92 -14.66 4.08
CA LYS A 112 -13.24 -16.10 4.19
C LYS A 112 -12.36 -16.81 5.23
N THR A 113 -11.18 -16.27 5.50
CA THR A 113 -10.20 -16.86 6.42
C THR A 113 -9.98 -16.03 7.69
N LEU A 114 -10.44 -14.78 7.72
CA LEU A 114 -10.27 -13.87 8.85
C LEU A 114 -11.42 -14.00 9.86
N PRO A 115 -11.13 -13.96 11.17
CA PRO A 115 -12.18 -13.89 12.18
C PRO A 115 -12.89 -12.54 12.14
N VAL A 116 -14.15 -12.50 12.56
CA VAL A 116 -14.83 -11.24 12.87
C VAL A 116 -14.44 -10.84 14.29
N LEU A 117 -13.85 -9.66 14.44
CA LEU A 117 -13.56 -9.06 15.74
C LEU A 117 -14.67 -8.11 16.16
N HIS A 118 -14.79 -7.82 17.46
CA HIS A 118 -15.75 -6.85 18.00
C HIS A 118 -17.21 -7.07 17.58
N GLU A 119 -17.68 -8.32 17.46
CA GLU A 119 -19.04 -8.66 17.00
C GLU A 119 -20.15 -7.91 17.76
N LEU A 120 -20.04 -7.81 19.09
CA LEU A 120 -20.99 -7.09 19.94
C LEU A 120 -21.01 -5.57 19.71
N LYS A 121 -20.06 -5.03 18.93
CA LYS A 121 -19.91 -3.62 18.59
C LYS A 121 -20.03 -3.37 17.08
N GLY A 122 -20.67 -4.28 16.34
CA GLY A 122 -20.93 -4.15 14.92
C GLY A 122 -20.01 -4.99 14.01
N GLY A 123 -18.99 -5.65 14.57
CA GLY A 123 -18.11 -6.55 13.82
C GLY A 123 -17.10 -5.82 12.93
N MET A 124 -15.90 -6.37 12.82
CA MET A 124 -14.86 -5.88 11.91
C MET A 124 -13.90 -7.01 11.53
N TRP A 125 -13.59 -7.12 10.24
CA TRP A 125 -12.55 -8.04 9.76
C TRP A 125 -11.18 -7.34 9.83
N PRO A 126 -10.18 -7.96 10.47
CA PRO A 126 -8.86 -7.35 10.73
C PRO A 126 -7.94 -7.42 9.49
N PHE A 127 -8.37 -6.87 8.36
CA PHE A 127 -7.63 -6.91 7.09
C PHE A 127 -6.19 -6.38 7.18
N TYR A 128 -5.98 -5.36 8.03
CA TYR A 128 -4.72 -4.66 8.19
C TYR A 128 -3.96 -5.03 9.47
N GLN A 129 -4.44 -6.00 10.25
CA GLN A 129 -3.81 -6.33 11.54
C GLN A 129 -2.36 -6.78 11.36
N THR A 130 -1.43 -6.17 12.08
CA THR A 130 -0.02 -6.57 12.13
C THR A 130 0.14 -8.02 12.60
N PHE A 131 1.12 -8.73 12.06
CA PHE A 131 1.44 -10.10 12.48
C PHE A 131 2.90 -10.45 12.20
N GLU A 132 3.39 -11.46 12.92
CA GLU A 132 4.74 -11.97 12.73
C GLU A 132 4.81 -12.85 11.48
N PHE A 133 5.86 -12.70 10.71
CA PHE A 133 6.06 -13.37 9.44
C PHE A 133 7.48 -13.95 9.37
N ASP A 134 7.60 -15.21 8.97
CA ASP A 134 8.89 -15.85 8.72
C ASP A 134 9.34 -15.53 7.29
N ASP A 135 10.16 -14.50 7.16
CA ASP A 135 10.74 -14.07 5.90
C ASP A 135 11.90 -15.00 5.50
N PRO A 136 11.96 -15.48 4.24
CA PRO A 136 13.04 -16.36 3.79
C PRO A 136 14.42 -15.67 3.76
N ASP A 137 14.46 -14.35 3.55
CA ASP A 137 15.68 -13.57 3.41
C ASP A 137 16.07 -12.88 4.74
N GLU A 138 15.11 -12.58 5.60
CA GLU A 138 15.32 -11.80 6.83
C GLU A 138 15.02 -12.54 8.14
N GLY A 139 14.44 -13.74 8.08
CA GLY A 139 13.99 -14.48 9.25
C GLY A 139 12.68 -13.92 9.82
N ARG A 140 12.47 -14.10 11.12
CA ARG A 140 11.21 -13.73 11.77
C ARG A 140 11.12 -12.22 11.96
N ILE A 141 10.19 -11.59 11.26
CA ILE A 141 9.92 -10.14 11.27
C ILE A 141 8.49 -9.83 11.73
N LEU A 142 8.23 -8.59 12.14
CA LEU A 142 6.87 -8.09 12.39
C LEU A 142 6.44 -7.23 11.20
N LEU A 143 5.36 -7.62 10.52
CA LEU A 143 4.82 -6.84 9.42
C LEU A 143 3.99 -5.67 9.97
N GLY A 144 4.30 -4.45 9.52
CA GLY A 144 3.42 -3.28 9.65
C GLY A 144 2.09 -3.50 8.92
N GLU A 145 1.10 -2.63 9.16
CA GLU A 145 -0.28 -2.83 8.69
C GLU A 145 -0.38 -2.90 7.16
N ASP A 146 0.42 -2.09 6.47
CA ASP A 146 0.48 -2.01 5.01
C ASP A 146 0.98 -3.33 4.40
N TRP A 147 2.07 -3.85 4.96
CA TRP A 147 2.70 -5.10 4.50
C TRP A 147 1.87 -6.31 4.91
N ALA A 148 1.28 -6.29 6.10
CA ALA A 148 0.39 -7.31 6.59
C ALA A 148 -0.86 -7.45 5.69
N PHE A 149 -1.43 -6.33 5.24
CA PHE A 149 -2.50 -6.33 4.24
C PHE A 149 -2.04 -6.96 2.91
N CYS A 150 -0.90 -6.51 2.37
CA CYS A 150 -0.38 -7.03 1.10
C CYS A 150 -0.10 -8.53 1.18
N GLU A 151 0.45 -9.01 2.29
CA GLU A 151 0.72 -10.43 2.52
C GLU A 151 -0.57 -11.24 2.64
N ARG A 152 -1.61 -10.72 3.30
CA ARG A 152 -2.95 -11.36 3.29
C ARG A 152 -3.55 -11.39 1.89
N ALA A 153 -3.36 -10.35 1.08
CA ALA A 153 -3.86 -10.31 -0.29
C ALA A 153 -3.22 -11.41 -1.13
N ARG A 154 -1.90 -11.56 -0.96
CA ARG A 154 -1.11 -12.63 -1.57
C ARG A 154 -1.59 -14.03 -1.15
N GLN A 155 -1.85 -14.24 0.14
CA GLN A 155 -2.40 -15.49 0.65
C GLN A 155 -3.81 -15.79 0.13
N ALA A 156 -4.59 -14.75 -0.15
CA ALA A 156 -5.89 -14.84 -0.81
C ALA A 156 -5.79 -14.98 -2.36
N GLY A 157 -4.58 -15.08 -2.92
CA GLY A 157 -4.34 -15.32 -4.34
C GLY A 157 -4.23 -14.06 -5.21
N PHE A 158 -4.14 -12.88 -4.60
CA PHE A 158 -3.98 -11.61 -5.32
C PHE A 158 -2.53 -11.14 -5.37
N LYS A 159 -2.19 -10.43 -6.43
CA LYS A 159 -0.93 -9.72 -6.57
C LYS A 159 -1.13 -8.23 -6.29
N SER A 160 -0.05 -7.57 -5.89
CA SER A 160 -0.02 -6.14 -5.63
C SER A 160 0.78 -5.46 -6.73
N TYR A 161 0.21 -4.46 -7.38
CA TYR A 161 0.86 -3.74 -8.49
C TYR A 161 1.12 -2.28 -8.15
N LEU A 162 2.31 -1.81 -8.51
CA LEU A 162 2.61 -0.39 -8.59
C LEU A 162 2.32 0.10 -10.01
N ASP A 163 1.63 1.24 -10.13
CA ASP A 163 1.56 2.02 -11.35
C ASP A 163 2.57 3.19 -11.30
N PRO A 164 3.72 3.10 -11.99
CA PRO A 164 4.74 4.14 -11.96
C PRO A 164 4.36 5.39 -12.77
N SER A 165 3.28 5.34 -13.58
CA SER A 165 2.77 6.53 -14.28
C SER A 165 2.11 7.51 -13.32
N VAL A 166 1.61 7.00 -12.18
CA VAL A 166 1.02 7.79 -11.11
C VAL A 166 2.08 8.08 -10.07
N THR A 167 2.53 9.33 -9.99
CA THR A 167 3.49 9.78 -8.97
C THR A 167 2.91 10.90 -8.13
N VAL A 168 3.04 10.80 -6.81
CA VAL A 168 2.44 11.74 -5.84
C VAL A 168 3.47 12.21 -4.82
N GLY A 169 3.20 13.35 -4.19
CA GLY A 169 4.06 13.95 -3.17
C GLY A 169 3.71 13.50 -1.76
N HIS A 170 4.69 13.54 -0.85
CA HIS A 170 4.53 13.17 0.55
C HIS A 170 5.01 14.31 1.46
N VAL A 171 4.10 14.87 2.25
CA VAL A 171 4.36 16.03 3.13
C VAL A 171 5.21 15.60 4.33
N GLY A 172 6.35 16.27 4.49
CA GLY A 172 7.18 16.23 5.71
C GLY A 172 7.73 17.63 6.03
N SER A 173 9.04 17.75 6.25
CA SER A 173 9.71 19.07 6.36
C SER A 173 9.61 19.91 5.07
N TYR A 174 9.39 19.24 3.94
CA TYR A 174 8.98 19.79 2.65
C TYR A 174 8.17 18.69 1.92
N ILE A 175 7.71 18.96 0.70
CA ILE A 175 7.02 17.92 -0.10
C ILE A 175 8.08 17.02 -0.74
N TYR A 176 8.22 15.81 -0.21
CA TYR A 176 9.06 14.77 -0.79
C TYR A 176 8.40 14.20 -2.05
N SER A 177 9.21 13.90 -3.06
CA SER A 177 8.77 13.42 -4.37
C SER A 177 9.79 12.45 -4.97
N ILE A 178 9.46 11.86 -6.12
CA ILE A 178 10.41 11.01 -6.87
C ILE A 178 11.71 11.75 -7.24
N LYS A 179 11.72 13.09 -7.25
CA LYS A 179 12.90 13.92 -7.52
C LYS A 179 13.94 13.84 -6.38
N ASP A 180 13.51 13.42 -5.19
CA ASP A 180 14.37 13.27 -4.02
C ASP A 180 15.18 11.96 -4.02
N LEU A 181 14.96 11.09 -5.01
CA LEU A 181 15.71 9.84 -5.18
C LEU A 181 17.09 10.05 -5.84
N GLY A 182 17.43 11.29 -6.26
CA GLY A 182 18.67 11.63 -6.96
C GLY A 182 18.41 12.19 -8.36
N GLU A 183 19.44 12.24 -9.23
CA GLU A 183 19.25 12.60 -10.65
C GLU A 183 18.16 11.72 -11.24
N TYR A 184 17.07 12.33 -11.74
CA TYR A 184 15.85 11.69 -12.27
C TYR A 184 16.15 10.29 -12.81
N PRO A 185 16.00 9.23 -11.98
CA PRO A 185 16.51 7.94 -12.36
C PRO A 185 15.66 7.46 -13.53
N ARG A 186 16.30 7.21 -14.68
CA ARG A 186 15.60 6.61 -15.84
C ARG A 186 14.98 5.26 -15.45
N THR A 187 15.65 4.62 -14.51
CA THR A 187 15.39 3.30 -13.97
C THR A 187 15.63 3.33 -12.46
N LEU A 188 14.70 2.82 -11.66
CA LEU A 188 14.96 2.46 -10.27
C LEU A 188 15.23 0.95 -10.18
N GLN A 189 16.46 0.58 -9.84
CA GLN A 189 16.79 -0.80 -9.49
C GLN A 189 16.56 -0.99 -7.99
N LEU A 190 15.57 -1.80 -7.63
CA LEU A 190 15.23 -2.05 -6.25
C LEU A 190 15.61 -3.49 -5.88
N SER A 191 16.29 -3.65 -4.74
CA SER A 191 16.58 -4.95 -4.13
C SER A 191 15.85 -5.08 -2.81
N HIS A 192 15.26 -6.25 -2.55
CA HIS A 192 14.47 -6.50 -1.35
C HIS A 192 15.29 -6.32 -0.06
N MET A 193 16.56 -6.78 -0.05
CA MET A 193 17.46 -6.80 1.11
C MET A 193 17.77 -5.45 1.79
N ASN A 194 17.42 -4.31 1.19
CA ASN A 194 17.72 -2.98 1.73
C ASN A 194 16.53 -2.28 2.42
N TRP A 195 15.35 -2.90 2.45
CA TRP A 195 14.08 -2.26 2.82
C TRP A 195 13.69 -2.39 4.29
N ILE A 196 13.79 -3.57 4.87
CA ILE A 196 13.17 -3.85 6.17
C ILE A 196 14.11 -3.51 7.33
N VAL A 197 15.43 -3.63 7.15
CA VAL A 197 16.45 -3.38 8.19
C VAL A 197 16.65 -1.89 8.54
N ARG A 198 15.94 -0.94 7.91
CA ARG A 198 16.20 0.50 8.06
C ARG A 198 14.95 1.37 8.32
N GLN A 199 13.85 0.79 8.78
CA GLN A 199 12.75 1.57 9.37
C GLN A 199 13.08 1.99 10.80
#